data_AF-A0A8C7MW61-F1
#
_entry.id   AF-A0A8C7MW61-F1
#
_cell.length_a   1.000
_cell.length_b   1.000
_cell.length_c   1.000
_cell.angle_alpha   90.00
_cell.angle_beta   90.00
_cell.angle_gamma   90.00
#
_symmetry.space_group_name_H-M   'P 1'
#
loop_
_entity.id
_entity.type
_entity.pdbx_description
1 polymer ?
#
loop_
_entity_poly.entity_id
_entity_poly.type
_entity_poly.pdbx_seq_one_letter_code
_entity_poly.pdbx_strand_id
1 'polypeptide(L)'
;MSGNSTHTTHKGINNDVCEEIHYPDGKIEQLLTNGWRVFTFRNGTRKEITADQKSVTVTFFNGDVKHILADGKVVYYYADAQTTHTTYPTGLEVLQFPNKQMEKHHPDGRREIVFPDQTIKYLYPDGREESIFPDGTVVNGEKTVEFINGQREIHTSQYKRREYPDGTSKTVYSNGRQETKFPSGRVRIKDKDAGFLCCTELQIIHEVPTYPLPLKQQD
;
A
#
# COMPACT_ATOMS: atom_id res chain seq x y z
N MET A 1 -20.98 20.56 3.34
CA MET A 1 -21.00 20.07 4.74
C MET A 1 -19.56 20.06 5.23
N SER A 2 -19.13 21.16 5.85
CA SER A 2 -17.77 21.30 6.41
C SER A 2 -17.72 20.68 7.80
N GLY A 3 -16.95 19.61 7.97
CA GLY A 3 -16.66 19.02 9.26
C GLY A 3 -15.54 19.78 9.95
N ASN A 4 -15.85 20.46 11.06
CA ASN A 4 -14.88 21.13 11.91
C ASN A 4 -14.01 20.08 12.63
N SER A 5 -12.70 20.13 12.39
CA SER A 5 -11.71 19.38 13.14
C SER A 5 -11.53 20.05 14.52
N THR A 6 -11.97 19.37 15.57
CA THR A 6 -11.80 19.84 16.96
C THR A 6 -10.36 19.61 17.40
N HIS A 7 -9.53 20.65 17.28
CA HIS A 7 -8.21 20.72 17.89
C HIS A 7 -8.39 21.00 19.39
N THR A 8 -8.50 19.96 20.21
CA THR A 8 -8.58 20.09 21.67
C THR A 8 -7.20 20.44 22.21
N THR A 9 -6.90 21.73 22.25
CA THR A 9 -5.75 22.27 22.97
C THR A 9 -6.08 22.16 24.46
N HIS A 10 -5.53 21.16 25.16
CA HIS A 10 -5.67 21.02 26.62
C HIS A 10 -4.93 22.18 27.31
N LYS A 11 -5.65 23.30 27.45
CA LYS A 11 -5.28 24.43 28.31
C LYS A 11 -5.31 23.92 29.76
N GLY A 12 -4.22 24.16 30.50
CA GLY A 12 -3.91 23.57 31.80
C GLY A 12 -5.07 23.56 32.79
N ILE A 13 -5.43 22.36 33.24
CA ILE A 13 -6.14 22.16 34.50
C ILE A 13 -5.08 22.36 35.59
N ASN A 14 -5.28 23.33 36.49
CA ASN A 14 -4.48 23.45 37.71
C ASN A 14 -4.68 22.17 38.54
N ASN A 15 -3.82 21.19 38.32
CA ASN A 15 -3.77 19.95 39.08
C ASN A 15 -2.71 20.14 40.16
N ASP A 16 -3.13 20.63 41.32
CA ASP A 16 -2.25 20.77 42.48
C ASP A 16 -1.76 19.40 42.96
N VAL A 17 -0.59 19.39 43.61
CA VAL A 17 0.03 18.19 44.15
C VAL A 17 -0.57 17.87 45.51
N CYS A 18 -1.15 16.69 45.68
CA CYS A 18 -1.67 16.17 46.95
C CYS A 18 -0.56 15.54 47.80
N GLU A 19 0.28 14.70 47.20
CA GLU A 19 1.36 13.99 47.87
C GLU A 19 2.61 14.02 46.99
N GLU A 20 3.78 14.13 47.61
CA GLU A 20 5.08 14.12 46.93
C GLU A 20 6.09 13.26 47.70
N ILE A 21 6.79 12.38 46.98
CA ILE A 21 7.78 11.46 47.52
C ILE A 21 9.10 11.66 46.78
N HIS A 22 10.18 11.88 47.52
CA HIS A 22 11.55 11.99 47.01
C HIS A 22 12.31 10.70 47.27
N TYR A 23 12.84 10.09 46.22
CA TYR A 23 13.63 8.88 46.32
C TYR A 23 15.14 9.18 46.35
N PRO A 24 15.97 8.32 46.99
CA PRO A 24 17.42 8.53 47.08
C PRO A 24 18.15 8.60 45.73
N ASP A 25 17.58 8.02 44.67
CA ASP A 25 18.11 8.04 43.30
C ASP A 25 17.82 9.35 42.55
N GLY A 26 17.08 10.28 43.17
CA GLY A 26 16.67 11.55 42.58
C GLY A 26 15.38 11.48 41.77
N LYS A 27 14.67 10.35 41.81
CA LYS A 27 13.30 10.24 41.28
C LYS A 27 12.33 10.94 42.23
N ILE A 28 11.36 11.65 41.66
CA ILE A 28 10.25 12.28 42.38
C ILE A 28 8.95 11.62 41.92
N GLU A 29 8.08 11.25 42.87
CA GLU A 29 6.71 10.80 42.61
C GLU A 29 5.73 11.81 43.19
N GLN A 30 4.71 12.18 42.42
CA GLN A 30 3.65 13.10 42.80
C GLN A 30 2.28 12.47 42.55
N LEU A 31 1.38 12.56 43.51
CA LEU A 31 -0.04 12.29 43.35
C LEU A 31 -0.78 13.62 43.18
N LEU A 32 -1.51 13.79 42.09
CA LEU A 32 -2.26 15.00 41.79
C LEU A 32 -3.69 14.93 42.35
N THR A 33 -4.34 16.08 42.55
CA THR A 33 -5.74 16.19 43.02
C THR A 33 -6.76 15.46 42.16
N ASN A 34 -6.48 15.30 40.87
CA ASN A 34 -7.30 14.53 39.93
C ASN A 34 -7.04 13.01 39.96
N GLY A 35 -6.20 12.53 40.89
CA GLY A 35 -5.83 11.13 41.06
C GLY A 35 -4.73 10.63 40.12
N TRP A 36 -4.16 11.48 39.26
CA TRP A 36 -3.06 11.09 38.39
C TRP A 36 -1.77 10.92 39.19
N ARG A 37 -0.93 9.97 38.76
CA ARG A 37 0.43 9.82 39.29
C ARG A 37 1.45 10.32 38.28
N VAL A 38 2.38 11.12 38.76
CA VAL A 38 3.46 11.69 37.97
C VAL A 38 4.79 11.26 38.56
N PHE A 39 5.69 10.79 37.71
CA PHE A 39 7.06 10.46 38.06
C PHE A 39 8.01 11.36 37.26
N THR A 40 8.92 12.02 37.94
CA THR A 40 9.99 12.81 37.34
C THR A 40 11.31 12.14 37.65
N PHE A 41 12.06 11.76 36.61
CA PHE A 41 13.34 11.11 36.74
C PHE A 41 14.48 12.12 36.65
N ARG A 42 15.64 11.79 37.24
CA ARG A 42 16.83 12.65 37.27
C ARG A 42 17.30 13.12 35.89
N ASN A 43 17.09 12.32 34.85
CA ASN A 43 17.44 12.69 33.48
C ASN A 43 16.46 13.66 32.81
N GLY A 44 15.39 14.10 33.50
CA GLY A 44 14.35 14.97 32.96
C GLY A 44 13.18 14.22 32.31
N THR A 45 13.23 12.89 32.20
CA THR A 45 12.10 12.10 31.72
C THR A 45 10.94 12.23 32.70
N ARG A 46 9.73 12.40 32.18
CA ARG A 46 8.49 12.48 32.96
C ARG A 46 7.56 11.35 32.55
N LYS A 47 6.95 10.66 33.51
CA LYS A 47 5.94 9.63 33.28
C LYS A 47 4.66 9.97 34.02
N GLU A 48 3.54 9.94 33.34
CA GLU A 48 2.21 10.26 33.86
C GLU A 48 1.33 9.03 33.71
N ILE A 49 0.56 8.72 34.74
CA ILE A 49 -0.40 7.62 34.77
C ILE A 49 -1.75 8.19 35.16
N THR A 50 -2.78 7.90 34.37
CA THR A 50 -4.16 8.34 34.67
C THR A 50 -4.68 7.69 35.95
N ALA A 51 -5.68 8.31 36.59
CA ALA A 51 -6.24 7.83 37.85
C ALA A 51 -6.81 6.40 37.77
N ASP A 52 -7.37 6.04 36.61
CA ASP A 52 -7.88 4.69 36.33
C ASP A 52 -6.77 3.67 35.99
N GLN A 53 -5.51 4.12 35.92
CA GLN A 53 -4.32 3.34 35.57
C GLN A 53 -4.34 2.73 34.17
N LYS A 54 -5.26 3.17 33.30
CA LYS A 54 -5.42 2.60 31.96
C LYS A 54 -4.54 3.26 30.91
N SER A 55 -4.17 4.52 31.11
CA SER A 55 -3.34 5.26 30.16
C SER A 55 -2.06 5.77 30.81
N VAL A 56 -0.97 5.73 30.04
CA VAL A 56 0.36 6.17 30.48
C VAL A 56 0.96 7.07 29.42
N THR A 57 1.48 8.23 29.82
CA THR A 57 2.27 9.11 28.96
C THR A 57 3.69 9.18 29.48
N VAL A 58 4.69 9.03 28.62
CA VAL A 58 6.10 9.21 28.95
C VAL A 58 6.68 10.26 28.03
N THR A 59 7.18 11.36 28.60
CA THR A 59 7.90 12.41 27.90
C THR A 59 9.39 12.24 28.19
N PHE A 60 10.16 11.89 27.18
CA PHE A 60 11.59 11.65 27.29
C PHE A 60 12.38 12.95 27.22
N PHE A 61 13.61 12.93 27.76
CA PHE A 61 14.50 14.08 27.80
C PHE A 61 14.94 14.58 26.41
N ASN A 62 14.90 13.71 25.40
CA ASN A 62 15.20 14.05 24.00
C ASN A 62 14.00 14.67 23.27
N GLY A 63 12.88 14.89 23.96
CA GLY A 63 11.64 15.42 23.40
C GLY A 63 10.67 14.37 22.87
N ASP A 64 11.08 13.09 22.78
CA ASP A 64 10.20 12.02 22.35
C ASP A 64 9.05 11.83 23.34
N VAL A 65 7.91 11.35 22.84
CA VAL A 65 6.72 11.10 23.67
C VAL A 65 6.16 9.72 23.37
N LYS A 66 5.88 8.93 24.41
CA LYS A 66 5.20 7.64 24.31
C LYS A 66 3.88 7.66 25.07
N HIS A 67 2.78 7.43 24.38
CA HIS A 67 1.47 7.20 24.95
C HIS A 67 1.11 5.71 24.87
N ILE A 68 0.67 5.15 25.99
CA ILE A 68 0.03 3.84 26.07
C ILE A 68 -1.42 4.12 26.42
N LEU A 69 -2.34 3.72 25.55
CA LEU A 69 -3.76 3.99 25.67
C LEU A 69 -4.50 2.81 26.30
N ALA A 70 -5.69 3.10 26.84
CA ALA A 70 -6.54 2.13 27.52
C ALA A 70 -6.98 0.94 26.63
N ASP A 71 -7.02 1.14 25.30
CA ASP A 71 -7.36 0.11 24.31
C ASP A 71 -6.14 -0.77 23.92
N GLY A 72 -4.98 -0.55 24.55
CA GLY A 72 -3.73 -1.27 24.27
C GLY A 72 -2.92 -0.68 23.12
N LYS A 73 -3.40 0.36 22.44
CA LYS A 73 -2.65 1.08 21.40
C LYS A 73 -1.48 1.83 22.02
N VAL A 74 -0.32 1.74 21.37
CA VAL A 74 0.89 2.48 21.76
C VAL A 74 1.20 3.50 20.67
N VAL A 75 1.36 4.77 21.04
CA VAL A 75 1.71 5.86 20.13
C VAL A 75 3.03 6.47 20.58
N TYR A 76 4.06 6.39 19.76
CA TYR A 76 5.37 6.95 19.98
C TYR A 76 5.60 8.10 19.00
N TYR A 77 5.96 9.27 19.49
CA TYR A 77 6.35 10.42 18.70
C TYR A 77 7.86 10.64 18.85
N TYR A 78 8.57 10.58 17.72
CA TYR A 78 9.99 10.89 17.63
C TYR A 78 10.14 12.39 17.31
N ALA A 79 10.70 13.16 18.23
CA ALA A 79 10.75 14.61 18.12
C ALA A 79 11.72 15.07 17.03
N ASP A 80 12.92 14.50 16.98
CA ASP A 80 13.96 14.88 16.00
C ASP A 80 13.51 14.61 14.56
N ALA A 81 12.98 13.41 14.31
CA ALA A 81 12.46 13.01 13.00
C ALA A 81 11.02 13.49 12.73
N GLN A 82 10.36 14.13 13.70
CA GLN A 82 8.95 14.54 13.65
C GLN A 82 8.01 13.42 13.16
N THR A 83 8.28 12.18 13.56
CA THR A 83 7.60 10.98 13.05
C THR A 83 6.74 10.36 14.15
N THR A 84 5.49 10.01 13.83
CA THR A 84 4.60 9.30 14.75
C THR A 84 4.55 7.83 14.37
N HIS A 85 4.91 6.96 15.30
CA HIS A 85 4.81 5.50 15.18
C HIS A 85 3.73 4.98 16.12
N THR A 86 2.72 4.35 15.55
CA THR A 86 1.61 3.75 16.28
C THR A 86 1.67 2.23 16.16
N THR A 87 1.66 1.51 17.28
CA THR A 87 1.51 0.05 17.34
C THR A 87 0.12 -0.28 17.87
N TYR A 88 -0.64 -1.06 17.11
CA TYR A 88 -1.96 -1.54 17.49
C TYR A 88 -1.88 -2.90 18.21
N PRO A 89 -2.86 -3.25 19.06
CA PRO A 89 -2.91 -4.56 19.72
C PRO A 89 -2.92 -5.75 18.75
N THR A 90 -3.38 -5.54 17.52
CA THR A 90 -3.37 -6.55 16.45
C THR A 90 -1.95 -6.84 15.91
N GLY A 91 -0.95 -6.06 16.32
CA GLY A 91 0.42 -6.10 15.80
C GLY A 91 0.63 -5.22 14.55
N LEU A 92 -0.40 -4.53 14.06
CA LEU A 92 -0.24 -3.55 12.98
C LEU A 92 0.57 -2.35 13.49
N GLU A 93 1.62 -2.00 12.77
CA GLU A 93 2.41 -0.79 13.00
C GLU A 93 2.11 0.26 11.92
N VAL A 94 1.95 1.52 12.32
CA VAL A 94 1.67 2.64 11.40
C VAL A 94 2.65 3.77 11.69
N LEU A 95 3.47 4.13 10.71
CA LEU A 95 4.39 5.26 10.76
C LEU A 95 3.82 6.42 9.93
N GLN A 96 3.83 7.63 10.49
CA GLN A 96 3.41 8.86 9.84
C GLN A 96 4.58 9.84 9.83
N PHE A 97 5.01 10.22 8.64
CA PHE A 97 6.19 11.06 8.43
C PHE A 97 5.79 12.52 8.16
N PRO A 98 6.71 13.48 8.40
CA PRO A 98 6.46 14.91 8.17
C PRO A 98 6.08 15.27 6.74
N ASN A 99 6.60 14.52 5.77
CA ASN A 99 6.30 14.71 4.35
C ASN A 99 4.89 14.23 3.96
N LYS A 100 4.04 13.82 4.92
CA LYS A 100 2.71 13.21 4.73
C LYS A 100 2.74 11.80 4.16
N GLN A 101 3.93 11.19 4.02
CA GLN A 101 4.01 9.76 3.77
C GLN A 101 3.51 9.00 4.99
N MET A 102 2.81 7.91 4.75
CA MET A 102 2.38 6.98 5.79
C MET A 102 2.82 5.58 5.40
N GLU A 103 3.36 4.83 6.34
CA GLU A 103 3.66 3.40 6.17
C GLU A 103 2.85 2.56 7.15
N LYS A 104 2.35 1.42 6.68
CA LYS A 104 1.74 0.39 7.52
C LYS A 104 2.54 -0.89 7.40
N HIS A 105 2.96 -1.46 8.52
CA HIS A 105 3.65 -2.75 8.57
C HIS A 105 2.73 -3.75 9.24
N HIS A 106 2.34 -4.77 8.48
CA HIS A 106 1.38 -5.78 8.91
C HIS A 106 2.10 -6.96 9.58
N PRO A 107 1.45 -7.67 10.52
CA PRO A 107 2.03 -8.85 11.18
C PRO A 107 2.39 -10.00 10.23
N ASP A 108 1.74 -10.08 9.06
CA ASP A 108 2.03 -11.06 8.02
C ASP A 108 3.27 -10.70 7.18
N GLY A 109 3.94 -9.58 7.49
CA GLY A 109 5.11 -9.07 6.79
C GLY A 109 4.79 -8.17 5.59
N ARG A 110 3.51 -8.01 5.22
CA ARG A 110 3.11 -7.06 4.17
C ARG A 110 3.37 -5.63 4.64
N ARG A 111 3.85 -4.77 3.75
CA ARG A 111 3.95 -3.33 3.99
C ARG A 111 3.12 -2.55 2.98
N GLU A 112 2.46 -1.50 3.45
CA GLU A 112 1.74 -0.53 2.62
C GLU A 112 2.42 0.82 2.79
N ILE A 113 2.74 1.50 1.70
CA ILE A 113 3.31 2.85 1.70
C ILE A 113 2.34 3.75 0.97
N VAL A 114 1.80 4.74 1.65
CA VAL A 114 0.98 5.81 1.05
C VAL A 114 1.87 7.02 0.90
N PHE A 115 2.15 7.38 -0.35
CA PHE A 115 2.99 8.53 -0.70
C PHE A 115 2.18 9.84 -0.66
N PRO A 116 2.84 10.99 -0.59
CA PRO A 116 2.16 12.29 -0.53
C PRO A 116 1.31 12.63 -1.75
N ASP A 117 1.59 12.00 -2.90
CA ASP A 117 0.82 12.11 -4.14
C ASP A 117 -0.40 11.17 -4.18
N GLN A 118 -0.69 10.46 -3.07
CA GLN A 118 -1.72 9.44 -2.93
C GLN A 118 -1.44 8.13 -3.68
N THR A 119 -0.24 7.95 -4.25
CA THR A 119 0.20 6.63 -4.75
C THR A 119 0.32 5.66 -3.58
N ILE A 120 -0.21 4.46 -3.73
CA ILE A 120 -0.13 3.40 -2.72
C ILE A 120 0.80 2.30 -3.25
N LYS A 121 1.87 1.99 -2.53
CA LYS A 121 2.76 0.87 -2.85
C LYS A 121 2.62 -0.24 -1.82
N TYR A 122 2.35 -1.45 -2.29
CA TYR A 122 2.38 -2.66 -1.49
C TYR A 122 3.71 -3.39 -1.69
N LEU A 123 4.30 -3.85 -0.59
CA LEU A 123 5.46 -4.73 -0.55
C LEU A 123 5.04 -6.02 0.14
N TYR A 124 5.26 -7.15 -0.54
CA TYR A 124 4.89 -8.47 -0.03
C TYR A 124 6.13 -9.23 0.48
N PRO A 125 5.97 -10.14 1.46
CA PRO A 125 7.08 -10.94 2.00
C PRO A 125 7.81 -11.79 0.96
N ASP A 126 7.13 -12.17 -0.11
CA ASP A 126 7.70 -12.93 -1.24
C ASP A 126 8.51 -12.08 -2.23
N GLY A 127 8.69 -10.79 -1.93
CA GLY A 127 9.43 -9.84 -2.76
C GLY A 127 8.61 -9.21 -3.89
N ARG A 128 7.32 -9.57 -4.04
CA ARG A 128 6.44 -8.87 -4.98
C ARG A 128 6.18 -7.44 -4.52
N GLU A 129 6.00 -6.56 -5.50
CA GLU A 129 5.61 -5.17 -5.29
C GLU A 129 4.44 -4.83 -6.21
N GLU A 130 3.51 -4.01 -5.73
CA GLU A 130 2.39 -3.46 -6.48
C GLU A 130 2.27 -1.97 -6.17
N SER A 131 1.98 -1.13 -7.15
CA SER A 131 1.75 0.31 -6.99
C SER A 131 0.44 0.71 -7.63
N ILE A 132 -0.42 1.37 -6.87
CA ILE A 132 -1.71 1.90 -7.32
C ILE A 132 -1.60 3.42 -7.36
N PHE A 133 -1.78 3.98 -8.55
CA PHE A 133 -1.75 5.42 -8.78
C PHE A 133 -3.14 6.04 -8.55
N PRO A 134 -3.22 7.36 -8.28
CA PRO A 134 -4.49 8.03 -8.04
C PRO A 134 -5.50 7.96 -9.20
N ASP A 135 -5.02 7.74 -10.43
CA ASP A 135 -5.85 7.56 -11.64
C ASP A 135 -6.40 6.13 -11.79
N GLY A 136 -6.10 5.24 -10.82
CA GLY A 136 -6.49 3.83 -10.84
C GLY A 136 -5.53 2.92 -11.62
N THR A 137 -4.44 3.47 -12.18
CA THR A 137 -3.42 2.65 -12.82
C THR A 137 -2.74 1.75 -11.78
N VAL A 138 -2.61 0.46 -12.08
CA VAL A 138 -1.93 -0.52 -11.21
C VAL A 138 -0.66 -1.00 -11.88
N VAL A 139 0.47 -0.96 -11.18
CA VAL A 139 1.78 -1.40 -11.67
C VAL A 139 2.35 -2.47 -10.75
N ASN A 140 2.53 -3.67 -11.29
CA ASN A 140 3.16 -4.79 -10.58
C ASN A 140 4.66 -4.86 -10.92
N GLY A 141 5.46 -5.36 -9.97
CA GLY A 141 6.93 -5.37 -10.04
C GLY A 141 7.55 -5.90 -11.35
N GLU A 142 6.90 -6.84 -12.04
CA GLU A 142 7.30 -7.32 -13.38
C GLU A 142 6.85 -6.39 -14.54
N LYS A 143 6.67 -5.10 -14.28
CA LYS A 143 6.31 -4.06 -15.28
C LYS A 143 5.03 -4.38 -16.04
N THR A 144 4.06 -4.97 -15.36
CA THR A 144 2.69 -5.04 -15.85
C THR A 144 1.95 -3.82 -15.37
N VAL A 145 1.42 -3.02 -16.29
CA VAL A 145 0.59 -1.84 -16.05
C VAL A 145 -0.83 -2.18 -16.43
N GLU A 146 -1.78 -2.03 -15.53
CA GLU A 146 -3.20 -2.13 -15.80
C GLU A 146 -3.83 -0.75 -15.73
N PHE A 147 -4.51 -0.36 -16.81
CA PHE A 147 -5.17 0.93 -16.93
C PHE A 147 -6.65 0.80 -16.57
N ILE A 148 -7.24 1.89 -16.08
CA ILE A 148 -8.67 1.96 -15.71
C ILE A 148 -9.64 1.55 -16.83
N ASN A 149 -9.23 1.68 -18.09
CA ASN A 149 -10.04 1.29 -19.24
C ASN A 149 -9.96 -0.22 -19.57
N GLY A 150 -9.39 -1.04 -18.68
CA GLY A 150 -9.20 -2.48 -18.85
C GLY A 150 -8.06 -2.87 -19.81
N GLN A 151 -7.30 -1.89 -20.33
CA GLN A 151 -6.10 -2.19 -21.08
C GLN A 151 -4.97 -2.62 -20.13
N ARG A 152 -4.16 -3.56 -20.59
CA ARG A 152 -3.01 -4.05 -19.83
C ARG A 152 -1.74 -3.96 -20.68
N GLU A 153 -0.64 -3.55 -20.09
CA GLU A 153 0.64 -3.38 -20.77
C GLU A 153 1.75 -4.12 -20.01
N ILE A 154 2.45 -5.04 -20.67
CA ILE A 154 3.47 -5.91 -20.07
C ILE A 154 4.81 -5.52 -20.67
N HIS A 155 5.79 -5.17 -19.84
CA HIS A 155 7.16 -4.89 -20.30
C HIS A 155 8.11 -5.98 -19.81
N THR A 156 8.71 -6.69 -20.76
CA THR A 156 9.79 -7.64 -20.50
C THR A 156 11.09 -7.09 -21.07
N SER A 157 12.22 -7.76 -20.81
CA SER A 157 13.48 -7.45 -21.50
C SER A 157 13.41 -7.71 -23.01
N GLN A 158 12.50 -8.60 -23.44
CA GLN A 158 12.40 -9.06 -24.82
C GLN A 158 11.34 -8.32 -25.63
N TYR A 159 10.27 -7.84 -25.00
CA TYR A 159 9.14 -7.20 -25.67
C TYR A 159 8.32 -6.29 -24.76
N LYS A 160 7.52 -5.42 -25.39
CA LYS A 160 6.43 -4.67 -24.79
C LYS A 160 5.10 -5.11 -25.42
N ARG A 161 4.13 -5.57 -24.63
CA ARG A 161 2.83 -6.05 -25.12
C ARG A 161 1.69 -5.23 -24.53
N ARG A 162 0.75 -4.77 -25.37
CA ARG A 162 -0.49 -4.12 -24.95
C ARG A 162 -1.69 -5.00 -25.29
N GLU A 163 -2.46 -5.36 -24.27
CA GLU A 163 -3.69 -6.13 -24.32
C GLU A 163 -4.87 -5.16 -24.21
N TYR A 164 -5.87 -5.34 -25.07
CA TYR A 164 -7.06 -4.50 -25.15
C TYR A 164 -8.30 -5.28 -24.68
N PRO A 165 -9.32 -4.61 -24.12
CA PRO A 165 -10.55 -5.27 -23.65
C PRO A 165 -11.31 -6.05 -24.73
N ASP A 166 -11.14 -5.68 -26.00
CA ASP A 166 -11.73 -6.40 -27.12
C ASP A 166 -11.08 -7.77 -27.39
N GLY A 167 -9.97 -8.10 -26.69
CA GLY A 167 -9.17 -9.31 -26.87
C GLY A 167 -8.01 -9.14 -27.85
N THR A 168 -7.87 -7.98 -28.49
CA THR A 168 -6.72 -7.66 -29.34
C THR A 168 -5.46 -7.53 -28.49
N SER A 169 -4.32 -8.02 -28.98
CA SER A 169 -3.03 -7.74 -28.35
C SER A 169 -1.99 -7.29 -29.37
N LYS A 170 -1.19 -6.30 -28.99
CA LYS A 170 -0.09 -5.74 -29.80
C LYS A 170 1.23 -5.94 -29.08
N THR A 171 2.16 -6.66 -29.67
CA THR A 171 3.50 -6.90 -29.12
C THR A 171 4.55 -6.20 -29.97
N VAL A 172 5.43 -5.43 -29.35
CA VAL A 172 6.63 -4.83 -29.96
C VAL A 172 7.83 -5.51 -29.34
N TYR A 173 8.59 -6.24 -30.13
CA TYR A 173 9.78 -6.95 -29.69
C TYR A 173 11.00 -6.02 -29.72
N SER A 174 12.00 -6.32 -28.90
CA SER A 174 13.28 -5.59 -28.80
C SER A 174 14.04 -5.48 -30.13
N ASN A 175 13.87 -6.46 -31.03
CA ASN A 175 14.43 -6.44 -32.39
C ASN A 175 13.67 -5.52 -33.37
N GLY A 176 12.60 -4.84 -32.93
CA GLY A 176 11.78 -3.94 -33.74
C GLY A 176 10.59 -4.60 -34.45
N ARG A 177 10.46 -5.93 -34.40
CA ARG A 177 9.30 -6.65 -34.93
C ARG A 177 8.04 -6.29 -34.14
N GLN A 178 6.92 -6.16 -34.83
CA GLN A 178 5.61 -5.90 -34.27
C GLN A 178 4.63 -7.02 -34.64
N GLU A 179 3.79 -7.41 -33.71
CA GLU A 179 2.78 -8.44 -33.88
C GLU A 179 1.44 -7.92 -33.34
N THR A 180 0.35 -8.11 -34.10
CA THR A 180 -1.01 -7.85 -33.65
C THR A 180 -1.81 -9.15 -33.75
N LYS A 181 -2.30 -9.64 -32.62
CA LYS A 181 -3.20 -10.79 -32.53
C LYS A 181 -4.62 -10.28 -32.30
N PHE A 182 -5.55 -10.73 -33.14
CA PHE A 182 -6.96 -10.40 -33.03
C PHE A 182 -7.73 -11.50 -32.26
N PRO A 183 -8.89 -11.19 -31.69
CA PRO A 183 -9.74 -12.17 -30.99
C PRO A 183 -10.15 -13.35 -31.86
N SER A 184 -10.25 -13.13 -33.18
CA SER A 184 -10.54 -14.16 -34.17
C SER A 184 -9.41 -15.19 -34.38
N GLY A 185 -8.26 -15.03 -33.72
CA GLY A 185 -7.06 -15.85 -33.93
C GLY A 185 -6.19 -15.36 -35.09
N ARG A 186 -6.63 -14.39 -35.88
CA ARG A 186 -5.82 -13.76 -36.95
C ARG A 186 -4.58 -13.09 -36.35
N VAL A 187 -3.42 -13.31 -36.96
CA VAL A 187 -2.15 -12.68 -36.55
C VAL A 187 -1.57 -11.87 -37.70
N ARG A 188 -1.16 -10.62 -37.41
CA ARG A 188 -0.47 -9.74 -38.35
C ARG A 188 0.91 -9.40 -37.81
N ILE A 189 1.95 -9.62 -38.61
CA ILE A 189 3.34 -9.34 -38.23
C ILE A 189 3.94 -8.26 -39.15
N LYS A 190 4.72 -7.33 -38.59
CA LYS A 190 5.46 -6.27 -39.29
C LYS A 190 6.91 -6.20 -38.79
N ASP A 191 7.88 -6.10 -39.69
CA ASP A 191 9.30 -5.94 -39.33
C ASP A 191 9.75 -4.48 -39.29
N LYS A 192 10.97 -4.27 -38.78
CA LYS A 192 11.59 -2.94 -38.58
C LYS A 192 11.75 -2.14 -39.88
N ASP A 193 12.07 -2.81 -41.00
CA ASP A 193 12.53 -2.14 -42.22
C ASP A 193 11.62 -2.29 -43.47
N ALA A 194 10.50 -3.02 -43.42
CA ALA A 194 9.58 -3.13 -44.57
C ALA A 194 8.16 -3.60 -44.18
N GLY A 195 7.19 -3.30 -45.05
CA GLY A 195 5.77 -3.61 -44.88
C GLY A 195 5.47 -5.09 -44.59
N PHE A 196 4.40 -5.31 -43.82
CA PHE A 196 3.69 -6.57 -43.54
C PHE A 196 4.41 -7.88 -43.94
N LEU A 197 4.84 -8.65 -42.95
CA LEU A 197 5.47 -9.95 -43.16
C LEU A 197 4.49 -11.09 -43.43
N CYS A 198 3.35 -11.12 -42.73
CA CYS A 198 2.43 -12.25 -42.79
C CYS A 198 1.07 -11.88 -42.15
N CYS A 199 -0.03 -12.31 -42.78
CA CYS A 199 -1.36 -12.44 -42.17
C CYS A 199 -1.73 -13.92 -42.21
N THR A 200 -1.83 -14.60 -41.06
CA THR A 200 -2.45 -15.92 -41.01
C THR A 200 -3.94 -15.76 -40.75
N GLU A 201 -4.78 -16.14 -41.71
CA GLU A 201 -6.19 -16.43 -41.50
C GLU A 201 -6.30 -17.90 -41.11
N LEU A 202 -6.86 -18.20 -39.94
CA LEU A 202 -7.33 -19.55 -39.65
C LEU A 202 -8.56 -19.80 -40.54
N GLN A 203 -8.37 -20.47 -41.68
CA GLN A 203 -9.47 -21.12 -42.37
C GLN A 203 -10.02 -22.19 -41.41
N ILE A 204 -11.21 -21.94 -40.87
CA ILE A 204 -12.05 -22.99 -40.32
C ILE A 204 -12.43 -23.85 -41.52
N ILE A 205 -11.74 -24.98 -41.71
CA ILE A 205 -12.14 -26.00 -42.68
C ILE A 205 -13.39 -26.66 -42.08
N HIS A 206 -14.57 -26.19 -42.47
CA HIS A 206 -15.78 -26.99 -42.35
C HIS A 206 -15.65 -28.12 -43.36
N GLU A 207 -15.24 -29.32 -42.92
CA GLU A 207 -15.49 -30.54 -43.68
C GLU A 207 -17.02 -30.71 -43.78
N VAL A 208 -17.54 -30.49 -44.98
CA VAL A 208 -18.90 -30.89 -45.36
C VAL A 208 -18.83 -32.39 -45.68
N PRO A 209 -19.53 -33.28 -44.96
CA PRO A 209 -19.64 -34.66 -45.41
C PRO A 209 -20.53 -34.69 -46.66
N THR A 210 -19.91 -34.94 -47.81
CA THR A 210 -20.61 -35.26 -49.05
C THR A 210 -21.29 -36.62 -48.91
N TYR A 211 -22.62 -36.63 -48.86
CA TYR A 211 -23.42 -37.82 -49.10
C TYR A 211 -23.36 -38.20 -50.59
N PRO A 212 -23.08 -39.46 -50.96
CA PRO A 212 -23.35 -39.94 -52.31
C PRO A 212 -24.70 -40.67 -52.37
N LEU A 213 -25.58 -40.25 -53.28
CA LEU A 213 -26.69 -41.04 -53.85
C LEU A 213 -26.92 -40.54 -55.29
N PRO A 214 -27.52 -41.33 -56.20
CA PRO A 214 -27.30 -42.74 -56.53
C PRO A 214 -26.98 -42.91 -58.04
N LEU A 215 -26.45 -44.06 -58.48
CA LEU A 215 -26.43 -44.43 -59.90
C LEU A 215 -27.45 -45.55 -60.17
N LYS A 216 -28.37 -45.29 -61.10
CA LYS A 216 -29.38 -46.21 -61.61
C LYS A 216 -28.85 -47.04 -62.79
N GLN A 217 -29.12 -48.35 -62.70
CA GLN A 217 -29.67 -49.29 -63.71
C GLN A 217 -28.90 -49.80 -64.95
N GLN A 218 -29.29 -51.06 -65.26
CA GLN A 218 -29.20 -51.92 -66.48
C GLN A 218 -27.95 -52.80 -66.58
N ASP A 219 -28.03 -54.14 -66.73
CA ASP A 219 -29.10 -55.02 -67.26
C ASP A 219 -29.61 -56.10 -66.28
#